data_AF-A0A7S3JT15-F1
#
_entry.id   AF-A0A7S3JT15-F1
#
_cell.length_a   1.000
_cell.length_b   1.000
_cell.length_c   1.000
_cell.angle_alpha   90.00
_cell.angle_beta   90.00
_cell.angle_gamma   90.00
#
_symmetry.space_group_name_H-M   'P 1'
#
loop_
_entity.id
_entity.type
_entity.pdbx_description
1 polymer ?
#
loop_
_entity_poly.entity_id
_entity_poly.type
_entity_poly.pdbx_seq_one_letter_code
_entity_poly.pdbx_strand_id
1 'polypeptide(L)'
;PRFNDALRLLEAQGGAYVDCGLVFLQPDFVSRIVKALLNHKLAEYVKSPKKAELNKLLKDFGLQGNEIAKFERSFERYVTHGELQRDLLPFLWRDLPIRSQDYENIIHMLIKSGVIIPVQNEHNKTIAVVPFFLPDEKPSENFSKAWPTKPNADEVQLEMVVVFYLGLPAGLPERFAAEVHRFGQTVLSWKDGAVVIPSTNVRILATSLRHKDDPRIVFTVRSAKMTASQSWSWLLSAMTFLKIECKEQFPGLNFSTNLACPICLSKGVNENGTELFLWDGEDAAKGNYICDRFCINASFPS
;
A
#
# COMPACT_ATOMS: atom_id res chain seq x y z
N PRO A 1 8.26 -34.59 8.67
CA PRO A 1 6.81 -34.30 8.52
C PRO A 1 6.18 -33.70 9.79
N ARG A 2 6.17 -34.42 10.92
CA ARG A 2 5.43 -34.03 12.15
C ARG A 2 5.90 -32.75 12.86
N PHE A 3 7.17 -32.37 12.73
CA PHE A 3 7.71 -31.17 13.40
C PHE A 3 7.19 -29.87 12.78
N ASN A 4 6.99 -29.85 11.45
CA ASN A 4 6.41 -28.70 10.76
C ASN A 4 4.94 -28.49 11.13
N ASP A 5 4.20 -29.58 11.33
CA ASP A 5 2.76 -29.49 11.67
C ASP A 5 2.57 -28.94 13.09
N ALA A 6 3.42 -29.36 14.05
CA ALA A 6 3.40 -28.85 15.41
C ALA A 6 3.76 -27.35 15.48
N LEU A 7 4.80 -26.93 14.73
CA LEU A 7 5.18 -25.51 14.66
C LEU A 7 4.09 -24.65 14.00
N ARG A 8 3.48 -25.13 12.91
CA ARG A 8 2.37 -24.43 12.25
C ARG A 8 1.15 -24.32 13.17
N LEU A 9 0.86 -25.34 13.95
CA LEU A 9 -0.23 -25.30 14.92
C LEU A 9 0.05 -24.27 16.04
N LEU A 10 1.28 -24.26 16.57
CA LEU A 10 1.70 -23.27 17.57
C LEU A 10 1.66 -21.85 17.00
N GLU A 11 2.06 -21.67 15.75
CA GLU A 11 1.97 -20.39 15.05
C GLU A 11 0.52 -19.93 14.86
N ALA A 12 -0.36 -20.82 14.39
CA ALA A 12 -1.78 -20.53 14.21
C ALA A 12 -2.51 -20.19 15.52
N GLN A 13 -2.04 -20.73 16.65
CA GLN A 13 -2.54 -20.41 17.99
C GLN A 13 -1.91 -19.15 18.60
N GLY A 14 -0.96 -18.52 17.89
CA GLY A 14 -0.22 -17.36 18.38
C GLY A 14 0.75 -17.71 19.52
N GLY A 15 1.14 -18.97 19.70
CA GLY A 15 2.13 -19.41 20.68
C GLY A 15 3.59 -19.23 20.21
N ALA A 16 3.79 -19.14 18.90
CA ALA A 16 5.07 -18.80 18.27
C ALA A 16 4.81 -17.97 17.01
N TYR A 17 5.83 -17.32 16.47
CA TYR A 17 5.79 -16.71 15.16
C TYR A 17 7.00 -17.20 14.36
N VAL A 18 6.77 -17.77 13.17
CA VAL A 18 7.84 -18.42 12.40
C VAL A 18 7.94 -17.76 11.04
N ASP A 19 9.02 -17.04 10.80
CA ASP A 19 9.24 -16.45 9.49
C ASP A 19 10.72 -16.29 9.14
N CYS A 20 11.04 -16.45 7.86
CA CYS A 20 12.38 -16.20 7.31
C CYS A 20 13.53 -16.94 8.01
N GLY A 21 13.27 -18.14 8.55
CA GLY A 21 14.25 -18.93 9.30
C GLY A 21 14.42 -18.50 10.76
N LEU A 22 13.67 -17.50 11.23
CA LEU A 22 13.58 -17.11 12.63
C LEU A 22 12.32 -17.72 13.26
N VAL A 23 12.49 -18.35 14.41
CA VAL A 23 11.40 -18.83 15.26
C VAL A 23 11.34 -17.93 16.48
N PHE A 24 10.34 -17.05 16.52
CA PHE A 24 10.05 -16.25 17.69
C PHE A 24 9.16 -17.05 18.63
N LEU A 25 9.78 -17.61 19.67
CA LEU A 25 9.07 -18.35 20.73
C LEU A 25 8.25 -17.43 21.64
N GLN A 26 8.40 -16.11 21.49
CA GLN A 26 7.70 -15.09 22.27
C GLN A 26 7.04 -14.08 21.32
N PRO A 27 5.74 -14.20 21.04
CA PRO A 27 4.98 -13.25 20.22
C PRO A 27 5.04 -11.79 20.74
N ASP A 28 5.22 -11.60 22.04
CA ASP A 28 5.44 -10.27 22.64
C ASP A 28 6.70 -9.60 22.09
N PHE A 29 7.75 -10.36 21.77
CA PHE A 29 8.97 -9.81 21.21
C PHE A 29 8.73 -9.17 19.84
N VAL A 30 7.98 -9.83 18.96
CA VAL A 30 7.58 -9.28 17.66
C VAL A 30 6.73 -8.02 17.87
N SER A 31 5.81 -8.06 18.83
CA SER A 31 5.00 -6.89 19.19
C SER A 31 5.87 -5.72 19.67
N ARG A 32 6.93 -5.96 20.42
CA ARG A 32 7.88 -4.94 20.88
C ARG A 32 8.70 -4.36 19.71
N ILE A 33 9.10 -5.18 18.74
CA ILE A 33 9.74 -4.72 17.49
C ILE A 33 8.83 -3.74 16.76
N VAL A 34 7.57 -4.13 16.54
CA VAL A 34 6.58 -3.31 15.83
C VAL A 34 6.25 -2.05 16.63
N LYS A 35 6.05 -2.13 17.95
CA LYS A 35 5.80 -0.96 18.81
C LYS A 35 6.94 0.06 18.76
N ALA A 36 8.18 -0.40 18.69
CA ALA A 36 9.35 0.47 18.59
C ALA A 36 9.38 1.25 17.26
N LEU A 37 8.97 0.59 16.16
CA LEU A 37 8.83 1.23 14.84
C LEU A 37 7.64 2.20 14.81
N LEU A 38 6.45 1.76 15.24
CA LEU A 38 5.20 2.53 15.10
C LEU A 38 4.97 3.55 16.23
N ASN A 39 6.03 4.02 16.87
CA ASN A 39 5.90 4.89 18.03
C ASN A 39 5.51 6.33 17.61
N HIS A 40 4.24 6.69 17.83
CA HIS A 40 3.70 8.03 17.54
C HIS A 40 4.46 9.17 18.24
N LYS A 41 5.15 8.89 19.35
CA LYS A 41 5.95 9.90 20.07
C LYS A 41 7.23 10.29 19.33
N LEU A 42 7.66 9.54 18.31
CA LEU A 42 8.86 9.85 17.53
C LEU A 42 8.73 11.19 16.80
N ALA A 43 7.54 11.52 16.30
CA ALA A 43 7.27 12.80 15.66
C ALA A 43 7.44 14.00 16.62
N GLU A 44 7.32 13.79 17.94
CA GLU A 44 7.54 14.85 18.92
C GLU A 44 9.03 15.21 19.07
N TYR A 45 9.95 14.29 18.78
CA TYR A 45 11.40 14.53 18.86
C TYR A 45 11.92 15.44 17.74
N VAL A 46 11.23 15.47 16.60
CA VAL A 46 11.52 16.42 15.52
C VAL A 46 10.99 17.82 15.85
N LYS A 47 9.92 17.91 16.66
CA LYS A 47 9.36 19.17 17.11
C LYS A 47 10.21 19.78 18.24
N SER A 48 10.26 21.12 18.28
CA SER A 48 11.12 21.94 19.16
C SER A 48 11.25 21.48 20.63
N PRO A 49 10.19 21.05 21.36
CA PRO A 49 10.33 20.78 22.80
C PRO A 49 11.19 19.56 23.16
N LYS A 50 11.40 18.59 22.25
CA LYS A 50 12.17 17.35 22.53
C LYS A 50 13.44 17.18 21.70
N LYS A 51 13.79 18.15 20.86
CA LYS A 51 15.02 18.10 20.04
C LYS A 51 16.30 18.07 20.89
N ALA A 52 16.30 18.74 22.05
CA ALA A 52 17.42 18.69 22.99
C ALA A 52 17.61 17.30 23.61
N GLU A 53 16.52 16.59 23.91
CA GLU A 53 16.53 15.21 24.41
C GLU A 53 17.07 14.25 23.35
N LEU A 54 16.63 14.40 22.10
CA LEU A 54 17.17 13.63 20.96
C LEU A 54 18.68 13.82 20.85
N ASN A 55 19.17 15.07 20.86
CA ASN A 55 20.60 15.35 20.76
C ASN A 55 21.42 14.76 21.91
N LYS A 56 20.86 14.70 23.13
CA LYS A 56 21.50 14.03 24.25
C LYS A 56 21.59 12.52 23.99
N LEU A 57 20.49 11.89 23.60
CA LEU A 57 20.46 10.46 23.25
C LEU A 57 21.48 10.15 22.14
N LEU A 58 21.51 10.91 21.05
CA LEU A 58 22.43 10.66 19.94
C LEU A 58 23.90 10.73 20.35
N LYS A 59 24.25 11.62 21.30
CA LYS A 59 25.60 11.68 21.88
C LYS A 59 25.90 10.47 22.75
N ASP A 60 24.93 10.00 23.54
CA ASP A 60 25.06 8.77 24.34
C ASP A 60 25.22 7.53 23.45
N PHE A 61 24.68 7.57 22.22
CA PHE A 61 24.92 6.58 21.16
C PHE A 61 26.30 6.70 20.49
N GLY A 62 27.09 7.69 20.86
CA GLY A 62 28.43 7.91 20.30
C GLY A 62 28.47 8.66 18.98
N LEU A 63 27.36 9.17 18.46
CA LEU A 63 27.33 9.97 17.23
C LEU A 63 27.92 11.35 17.48
N GLN A 64 28.74 11.84 16.55
CA GLN A 64 29.38 13.15 16.67
C GLN A 64 29.28 13.99 15.38
N GLY A 65 29.24 15.32 15.57
CA GLY A 65 29.34 16.30 14.48
C GLY A 65 28.39 16.03 13.31
N ASN A 66 28.96 15.71 12.15
CA ASN A 66 28.22 15.48 10.90
C ASN A 66 27.34 14.21 10.93
N GLU A 67 27.65 13.23 11.78
CA GLU A 67 26.84 12.01 11.92
C GLU A 67 25.48 12.31 12.54
N ILE A 68 25.44 13.24 13.50
CA ILE A 68 24.17 13.73 14.09
C ILE A 68 23.33 14.39 13.02
N ALA A 69 23.91 15.29 12.22
CA ALA A 69 23.18 15.99 11.16
C ALA A 69 22.68 15.05 10.04
N LYS A 70 23.41 13.97 9.75
CA LYS A 70 22.94 12.90 8.84
C LYS A 70 21.78 12.12 9.47
N PHE A 71 21.94 11.71 10.73
CA PHE A 71 20.90 11.00 11.47
C PHE A 71 19.61 11.81 11.58
N GLU A 72 19.69 13.08 11.97
CA GLU A 72 18.52 13.97 12.09
C GLU A 72 17.73 14.05 10.79
N ARG A 73 18.41 14.18 9.63
CA ARG A 73 17.76 14.18 8.32
C ARG A 73 17.07 12.84 8.01
N SER A 74 17.73 11.73 8.30
CA SER A 74 17.14 10.40 8.11
C SER A 74 15.93 10.19 9.04
N PHE A 75 16.03 10.65 10.28
CA PHE A 75 14.98 10.56 11.30
C PHE A 75 13.77 11.42 10.95
N GLU A 76 14.00 12.64 10.45
CA GLU A 76 12.94 13.52 9.95
C GLU A 76 12.18 12.89 8.78
N ARG A 77 12.90 12.32 7.80
CA ARG A 77 12.26 11.58 6.70
C ARG A 77 11.48 10.37 7.19
N TYR A 78 11.98 9.66 8.19
CA TYR A 78 11.27 8.54 8.79
C TYR A 78 9.94 8.95 9.42
N VAL A 79 9.92 9.98 10.28
CA VAL A 79 8.68 10.36 10.98
C VAL A 79 7.67 11.08 10.08
N THR A 80 8.12 11.63 8.94
CA THR A 80 7.29 12.45 8.04
C THR A 80 6.80 11.67 6.82
N HIS A 81 7.63 10.76 6.30
CA HIS A 81 7.37 10.00 5.07
C HIS A 81 7.44 8.49 5.28
N GLY A 82 7.70 8.03 6.51
CA GLY A 82 7.85 6.61 6.82
C GLY A 82 9.14 5.97 6.32
N GLU A 83 10.08 6.72 5.75
CA GLU A 83 11.28 6.16 5.13
C GLU A 83 12.24 5.57 6.16
N LEU A 84 12.29 4.24 6.22
CA LEU A 84 13.14 3.50 7.14
C LEU A 84 14.53 3.30 6.54
N GLN A 85 15.52 3.96 7.13
CA GLN A 85 16.92 3.73 6.81
C GLN A 85 17.56 2.81 7.84
N ARG A 86 18.49 1.96 7.38
CA ARG A 86 19.22 1.01 8.24
C ARG A 86 19.95 1.68 9.41
N ASP A 87 20.47 2.89 9.20
CA ASP A 87 21.16 3.69 10.22
C ASP A 87 20.26 4.05 11.42
N LEU A 88 18.92 3.99 11.26
CA LEU A 88 17.96 4.29 12.33
C LEU A 88 17.69 3.08 13.24
N LEU A 89 17.92 1.85 12.76
CA LEU A 89 17.54 0.63 13.47
C LEU A 89 18.20 0.49 14.85
N PRO A 90 19.50 0.79 15.04
CA PRO A 90 20.11 0.76 16.37
C PRO A 90 19.43 1.70 17.36
N PHE A 91 18.95 2.85 16.90
CA PHE A 91 18.25 3.81 17.74
C PHE A 91 16.81 3.36 18.04
N LEU A 92 16.08 2.89 17.01
CA LEU A 92 14.68 2.46 17.15
C LEU A 92 14.57 1.21 18.03
N TRP A 93 15.50 0.26 17.89
CA TRP A 93 15.48 -1.02 18.61
C TRP A 93 16.43 -1.08 19.80
N ARG A 94 16.88 0.07 20.31
CA ARG A 94 17.87 0.16 21.40
C ARG A 94 17.49 -0.58 22.69
N ASP A 95 16.20 -0.66 22.98
CA ASP A 95 15.67 -1.30 24.19
C ASP A 95 15.34 -2.79 23.93
N LEU A 96 15.74 -3.33 22.78
CA LEU A 96 15.50 -4.71 22.36
C LEU A 96 16.83 -5.45 22.21
N PRO A 97 16.91 -6.73 22.64
CA PRO A 97 18.08 -7.58 22.45
C PRO A 97 18.25 -8.05 20.99
N ILE A 98 18.26 -7.12 20.03
CA ILE A 98 18.40 -7.40 18.59
C ILE A 98 19.83 -7.07 18.18
N ARG A 99 20.49 -8.01 17.49
CA ARG A 99 21.83 -7.79 16.96
C ARG A 99 21.73 -7.21 15.56
N SER A 100 22.72 -6.40 15.16
CA SER A 100 22.77 -5.76 13.84
C SER A 100 22.75 -6.73 12.66
N GLN A 101 23.22 -7.96 12.87
CA GLN A 101 23.17 -9.06 11.90
C GLN A 101 21.74 -9.56 11.61
N ASP A 102 20.81 -9.38 12.54
CA ASP A 102 19.43 -9.89 12.44
C ASP A 102 18.48 -8.87 11.79
N TYR A 103 18.95 -7.63 11.58
CA TYR A 103 18.13 -6.53 11.08
C TYR A 103 17.47 -6.83 9.73
N GLU A 104 18.20 -7.41 8.79
CA GLU A 104 17.66 -7.71 7.45
C GLU A 104 16.57 -8.79 7.51
N ASN A 105 16.74 -9.81 8.36
CA ASN A 105 15.74 -10.85 8.55
C ASN A 105 14.46 -10.28 9.18
N ILE A 106 14.60 -9.36 10.14
CA ILE A 106 13.47 -8.68 10.77
C ILE A 106 12.78 -7.75 9.77
N ILE A 107 13.52 -7.00 8.95
CA ILE A 107 12.94 -6.17 7.89
C ILE A 107 12.15 -7.04 6.91
N HIS A 108 12.72 -8.17 6.48
CA HIS A 108 12.06 -9.07 5.55
C HIS A 108 10.75 -9.65 6.15
N MET A 109 10.77 -10.01 7.43
CA MET A 109 9.56 -10.40 8.17
C MET A 109 8.51 -9.28 8.23
N LEU A 110 8.94 -8.03 8.50
CA LEU A 110 8.05 -6.88 8.55
C LEU A 110 7.48 -6.51 7.17
N ILE A 111 8.22 -6.78 6.10
CA ILE A 111 7.73 -6.66 4.72
C ILE A 111 6.66 -7.71 4.44
N LYS A 112 6.93 -8.98 4.78
CA LYS A 112 5.98 -10.08 4.56
C LYS A 112 4.69 -9.91 5.36
N SER A 113 4.76 -9.32 6.55
CA SER A 113 3.59 -9.00 7.39
C SER A 113 2.88 -7.71 7.00
N GLY A 114 3.40 -6.94 6.04
CA GLY A 114 2.80 -5.68 5.57
C GLY A 114 3.00 -4.48 6.51
N VAL A 115 3.86 -4.59 7.53
CA VAL A 115 4.22 -3.48 8.42
C VAL A 115 5.16 -2.49 7.71
N ILE A 116 5.97 -3.00 6.79
CA ILE A 116 6.88 -2.23 5.93
C ILE A 116 6.54 -2.53 4.47
N ILE A 117 6.62 -1.51 3.61
CA ILE A 117 6.42 -1.64 2.17
C ILE A 117 7.76 -1.35 1.46
N PRO A 118 8.22 -2.23 0.56
CA PRO A 118 9.31 -1.89 -0.34
C PRO A 118 8.81 -0.95 -1.44
N VAL A 119 9.42 0.23 -1.57
CA VAL A 119 9.04 1.26 -2.53
C VAL A 119 10.24 1.61 -3.41
N GLN A 120 10.03 1.76 -4.72
CA GLN A 120 11.06 2.32 -5.60
C GLN A 120 11.04 3.85 -5.53
N ASN A 121 12.19 4.44 -5.18
CA ASN A 121 12.38 5.88 -5.19
C ASN A 121 12.72 6.41 -6.60
N GLU A 122 12.88 7.73 -6.73
CA GLU A 122 13.22 8.42 -7.98
C GLU A 122 14.55 7.98 -8.64
N HIS A 123 15.41 7.30 -7.88
CA HIS A 123 16.69 6.78 -8.34
C HIS A 123 16.65 5.27 -8.59
N ASN A 124 15.46 4.67 -8.72
CA ASN A 124 15.24 3.22 -8.86
C ASN A 124 15.83 2.39 -7.71
N LYS A 125 16.09 3.01 -6.56
CA LYS A 125 16.54 2.31 -5.35
C LYS A 125 15.31 1.89 -4.55
N THR A 126 15.27 0.61 -4.17
CA THR A 126 14.26 0.11 -3.24
C THR A 126 14.55 0.64 -1.84
N ILE A 127 13.56 1.30 -1.25
CA ILE A 127 13.58 1.81 0.13
C ILE A 127 12.45 1.16 0.92
N ALA A 128 12.64 1.01 2.23
CA ALA A 128 11.61 0.53 3.14
C ALA A 128 10.77 1.72 3.62
N VAL A 129 9.44 1.63 3.48
CA VAL A 129 8.49 2.65 3.93
C VAL A 129 7.57 2.05 4.98
N VAL A 130 7.43 2.73 6.12
CA VAL A 130 6.49 2.38 7.19
C VAL A 130 5.17 3.14 6.95
N PRO A 131 4.09 2.46 6.54
CA PRO A 131 2.87 3.12 6.05
C PRO A 131 2.17 3.95 7.12
N PHE A 132 2.37 3.59 8.38
CA PHE A 132 1.80 4.29 9.53
C PHE A 132 2.16 5.79 9.58
N PHE A 133 3.34 6.15 9.09
CA PHE A 133 3.82 7.53 9.06
C PHE A 133 3.47 8.28 7.77
N LEU A 134 2.77 7.63 6.83
CA LEU A 134 2.27 8.34 5.67
C LEU A 134 1.23 9.39 6.09
N PRO A 135 1.08 10.49 5.31
CA PRO A 135 0.05 11.47 5.56
C PRO A 135 -1.34 10.84 5.61
N ASP A 136 -2.20 11.31 6.52
CA ASP A 136 -3.60 10.90 6.57
C ASP A 136 -4.36 11.42 5.34
N GLU A 137 -4.07 12.66 4.95
CA GLU A 137 -4.74 13.34 3.85
C GLU A 137 -4.01 13.16 2.52
N LYS A 138 -4.80 13.11 1.45
CA LYS A 138 -4.28 13.14 0.09
C LYS A 138 -3.46 14.42 -0.12
N PRO A 139 -2.20 14.33 -0.60
CA PRO A 139 -1.38 15.51 -0.85
C PRO A 139 -2.08 16.46 -1.83
N SER A 140 -2.18 17.74 -1.48
CA SER A 140 -2.74 18.77 -2.36
C SER A 140 -1.68 19.31 -3.32
N GLU A 141 -0.46 19.47 -2.82
CA GLU A 141 0.70 19.92 -3.60
C GLU A 141 1.09 18.85 -4.63
N ASN A 142 1.32 19.27 -5.88
CA ASN A 142 1.74 18.42 -7.00
C ASN A 142 0.77 17.29 -7.42
N PHE A 143 -0.36 17.08 -6.75
CA PHE A 143 -1.32 16.04 -7.12
C PHE A 143 -1.89 16.24 -8.51
N SER A 144 -2.31 17.46 -8.87
CA SER A 144 -2.83 17.77 -10.21
C SER A 144 -1.80 17.55 -11.32
N LYS A 145 -0.50 17.65 -10.99
CA LYS A 145 0.60 17.36 -11.90
C LYS A 145 0.82 15.85 -12.05
N ALA A 146 0.82 15.11 -10.95
CA ALA A 146 1.00 13.66 -10.95
C ALA A 146 -0.21 12.91 -11.55
N TRP A 147 -1.41 13.38 -11.21
CA TRP A 147 -2.69 12.82 -11.63
C TRP A 147 -3.68 13.92 -12.06
N PRO A 148 -3.63 14.35 -13.34
CA PRO A 148 -4.56 15.35 -13.87
C PRO A 148 -6.04 14.93 -13.74
N THR A 149 -6.98 15.86 -13.66
CA THR A 149 -8.39 15.51 -13.51
C THR A 149 -8.93 14.68 -14.67
N LYS A 150 -8.47 14.96 -15.90
CA LYS A 150 -8.85 14.21 -17.11
C LYS A 150 -7.63 13.52 -17.72
N PRO A 151 -7.78 12.35 -18.34
CA PRO A 151 -6.71 11.74 -19.13
C PRO A 151 -6.35 12.66 -20.31
N ASN A 152 -5.11 12.57 -20.78
CA ASN A 152 -4.69 13.27 -21.99
C ASN A 152 -5.38 12.67 -23.23
N ALA A 153 -5.41 13.41 -24.35
CA ALA A 153 -6.13 13.00 -25.56
C ALA A 153 -5.61 11.68 -26.19
N ASP A 154 -4.36 11.35 -25.93
CA ASP A 154 -3.64 10.14 -26.36
C ASP A 154 -3.68 9.00 -25.32
N GLU A 155 -4.27 9.24 -24.15
CA GLU A 155 -4.40 8.26 -23.09
C GLU A 155 -5.78 7.56 -23.10
N VAL A 156 -5.79 6.36 -22.56
CA VAL A 156 -6.97 5.59 -22.18
C VAL A 156 -6.97 5.48 -20.67
N GLN A 157 -8.14 5.62 -20.07
CA GLN A 157 -8.37 5.37 -18.64
C GLN A 157 -9.19 4.11 -18.48
N LEU A 158 -8.69 3.19 -17.66
CA LEU A 158 -9.46 2.05 -17.15
C LEU A 158 -9.59 2.21 -15.64
N GLU A 159 -10.76 1.90 -15.09
CA GLU A 159 -11.01 2.04 -13.66
C GLU A 159 -11.79 0.84 -13.14
N MET A 160 -11.30 0.32 -12.01
CA MET A 160 -11.96 -0.69 -11.20
C MET A 160 -12.37 -0.07 -9.88
N VAL A 161 -13.62 -0.33 -9.49
CA VAL A 161 -14.19 0.06 -8.20
C VAL A 161 -14.59 -1.21 -7.46
N VAL A 162 -14.06 -1.43 -6.28
CA VAL A 162 -14.40 -2.57 -5.42
C VAL A 162 -15.18 -2.04 -4.22
N VAL A 163 -16.44 -2.45 -4.10
CA VAL A 163 -17.38 -1.97 -3.08
C VAL A 163 -17.59 -3.05 -2.03
N PHE A 164 -17.52 -2.69 -0.75
CA PHE A 164 -17.63 -3.62 0.38
C PHE A 164 -18.95 -3.43 1.12
N TYR A 165 -19.82 -4.44 1.17
CA TYR A 165 -21.18 -4.23 1.68
C TYR A 165 -21.27 -4.01 3.20
N LEU A 166 -20.28 -4.48 3.96
CA LEU A 166 -20.27 -4.46 5.43
C LEU A 166 -19.24 -3.50 6.02
N GLY A 167 -18.58 -2.69 5.18
CA GLY A 167 -17.44 -1.88 5.59
C GLY A 167 -16.12 -2.38 5.01
N LEU A 168 -15.15 -1.46 4.93
CA LEU A 168 -13.79 -1.76 4.50
C LEU A 168 -12.99 -2.22 5.72
N PRO A 169 -12.53 -3.49 5.78
CA PRO A 169 -11.80 -4.00 6.95
C PRO A 169 -10.53 -3.21 7.21
N ALA A 170 -10.21 -3.01 8.49
CA ALA A 170 -8.92 -2.44 8.87
C ALA A 170 -7.78 -3.33 8.38
N GLY A 171 -6.72 -2.73 7.84
CA GLY A 171 -5.56 -3.45 7.30
C GLY A 171 -5.67 -3.76 5.80
N LEU A 172 -6.87 -3.92 5.24
CA LEU A 172 -7.02 -4.20 3.80
C LEU A 172 -6.58 -3.00 2.92
N PRO A 173 -6.98 -1.74 3.19
CA PRO A 173 -6.49 -0.57 2.46
C PRO A 173 -4.98 -0.42 2.49
N GLU A 174 -4.38 -0.63 3.66
CA GLU A 174 -2.95 -0.48 3.88
C GLU A 174 -2.17 -1.54 3.10
N ARG A 175 -2.65 -2.79 3.11
CA ARG A 175 -2.09 -3.90 2.32
C ARG A 175 -2.26 -3.69 0.82
N PHE A 176 -3.41 -3.16 0.39
CA PHE A 176 -3.64 -2.85 -1.01
C PHE A 176 -2.73 -1.72 -1.49
N ALA A 177 -2.62 -0.63 -0.71
CA ALA A 177 -1.66 0.44 -0.99
C ALA A 177 -0.24 -0.13 -1.09
N ALA A 178 0.15 -1.03 -0.18
CA ALA A 178 1.43 -1.75 -0.22
C ALA A 178 1.67 -2.51 -1.52
N GLU A 179 0.68 -3.24 -2.01
CA GLU A 179 0.80 -3.94 -3.27
C GLU A 179 0.97 -2.97 -4.45
N VAL A 180 0.22 -1.86 -4.46
CA VAL A 180 0.29 -0.84 -5.52
C VAL A 180 1.69 -0.23 -5.62
N HIS A 181 2.37 -0.01 -4.50
CA HIS A 181 3.75 0.47 -4.49
C HIS A 181 4.74 -0.48 -5.19
N ARG A 182 4.42 -1.76 -5.32
CA ARG A 182 5.27 -2.75 -6.02
C ARG A 182 5.16 -2.64 -7.53
N PHE A 183 4.14 -1.94 -8.05
CA PHE A 183 3.92 -1.81 -9.48
C PHE A 183 4.92 -0.87 -10.16
N GLY A 184 5.64 -0.02 -9.41
CA GLY A 184 6.65 0.87 -9.99
C GLY A 184 7.13 1.98 -9.06
N GLN A 185 7.60 3.07 -9.66
CA GLN A 185 8.07 4.24 -8.93
C GLN A 185 6.89 4.96 -8.28
N THR A 186 6.95 5.15 -6.96
CA THR A 186 5.92 5.91 -6.25
C THR A 186 6.20 7.40 -6.36
N VAL A 187 5.19 8.15 -6.80
CA VAL A 187 5.25 9.62 -6.97
C VAL A 187 4.61 10.32 -5.79
N LEU A 188 3.45 9.81 -5.34
CA LEU A 188 2.70 10.33 -4.20
C LEU A 188 2.12 9.17 -3.40
N SER A 189 2.01 9.34 -2.08
CA SER A 189 1.45 8.33 -1.19
C SER A 189 0.89 8.93 0.09
N TRP A 190 -0.22 8.38 0.55
CA TRP A 190 -0.91 8.69 1.80
C TRP A 190 -1.55 7.40 2.33
N LYS A 191 -2.09 7.42 3.55
CA LYS A 191 -2.60 6.19 4.19
C LYS A 191 -3.68 5.48 3.38
N ASP A 192 -4.50 6.24 2.67
CA ASP A 192 -5.61 5.73 1.89
C ASP A 192 -5.31 5.72 0.38
N GLY A 193 -4.07 5.86 -0.08
CA GLY A 193 -3.80 5.76 -1.52
C GLY A 193 -2.41 6.13 -1.97
N ALA A 194 -2.16 5.90 -3.26
CA ALA A 194 -0.87 6.15 -3.90
C ALA A 194 -1.03 6.45 -5.39
N VAL A 195 -0.08 7.22 -5.92
CA VAL A 195 0.15 7.41 -7.35
C VAL A 195 1.49 6.79 -7.72
N VAL A 196 1.47 5.85 -8.65
CA VAL A 196 2.62 5.05 -9.07
C VAL A 196 2.81 5.13 -10.58
N ILE A 197 4.07 5.14 -11.03
CA ILE A 197 4.47 5.11 -12.44
C ILE A 197 5.23 3.81 -12.70
N PRO A 198 4.56 2.77 -13.26
CA PRO A 198 5.21 1.53 -13.67
C PRO A 198 6.17 1.70 -14.84
N SER A 199 5.86 2.61 -15.76
CA SER A 199 6.66 2.90 -16.96
C SER A 199 6.31 4.29 -17.50
N THR A 200 7.11 4.82 -18.41
CA THR A 200 6.96 6.17 -18.97
C THR A 200 5.55 6.47 -19.50
N ASN A 201 4.83 5.45 -19.98
CA ASN A 201 3.51 5.60 -20.62
C ASN A 201 2.36 5.02 -19.79
N VAL A 202 2.58 4.71 -18.51
CA VAL A 202 1.56 4.13 -17.62
C VAL A 202 1.62 4.82 -16.27
N ARG A 203 0.44 5.18 -15.75
CA ARG A 203 0.26 5.77 -14.43
C ARG A 203 -0.89 5.05 -13.73
N ILE A 204 -0.72 4.82 -12.44
CA ILE A 204 -1.69 4.13 -11.60
C ILE A 204 -2.06 5.04 -10.43
N LEU A 205 -3.35 5.16 -10.15
CA LEU A 205 -3.88 5.74 -8.94
C LEU A 205 -4.67 4.66 -8.20
N ALA A 206 -4.32 4.42 -6.94
CA ALA A 206 -5.12 3.62 -6.03
C ALA A 206 -5.60 4.51 -4.89
N THR A 207 -6.89 4.45 -4.56
CA THR A 207 -7.44 5.13 -3.39
C THR A 207 -8.43 4.24 -2.68
N SER A 208 -8.45 4.32 -1.36
CA SER A 208 -9.45 3.71 -0.49
C SER A 208 -10.35 4.80 0.05
N LEU A 209 -11.64 4.53 0.13
CA LEU A 209 -12.66 5.41 0.67
C LEU A 209 -13.35 4.65 1.79
N ARG A 210 -13.18 5.12 3.02
CA ARG A 210 -13.73 4.48 4.24
C ARG A 210 -15.09 5.07 4.65
N HIS A 211 -15.84 5.63 3.71
CA HIS A 211 -17.13 6.26 4.02
C HIS A 211 -18.10 5.20 4.55
N LYS A 212 -18.85 5.52 5.62
CA LYS A 212 -19.76 4.54 6.26
C LYS A 212 -20.81 3.98 5.30
N ASP A 213 -21.26 4.81 4.37
CA ASP A 213 -22.34 4.45 3.43
C ASP A 213 -21.82 3.89 2.10
N ASP A 214 -20.54 4.06 1.79
CA ASP A 214 -19.94 3.63 0.51
C ASP A 214 -18.45 3.32 0.67
N PRO A 215 -18.11 2.23 1.39
CA PRO A 215 -16.75 1.82 1.61
C PRO A 215 -16.22 1.11 0.35
N ARG A 216 -15.20 1.68 -0.28
CA ARG A 216 -14.70 1.18 -1.57
C ARG A 216 -13.21 1.40 -1.77
N ILE A 217 -12.63 0.57 -2.63
CA ILE A 217 -11.30 0.74 -3.19
C ILE A 217 -11.45 1.08 -4.67
N VAL A 218 -10.81 2.15 -5.12
CA VAL A 218 -10.77 2.56 -6.53
C VAL A 218 -9.35 2.41 -7.04
N PHE A 219 -9.20 1.70 -8.16
CA PHE A 219 -7.93 1.50 -8.83
C PHE A 219 -8.07 1.92 -10.28
N THR A 220 -7.36 2.99 -10.64
CA THR A 220 -7.44 3.62 -11.95
C THR A 220 -6.08 3.53 -12.64
N VAL A 221 -6.08 3.05 -13.88
CA VAL A 221 -4.90 2.98 -14.74
C VAL A 221 -5.09 3.93 -15.90
N ARG A 222 -4.08 4.77 -16.16
CA ARG A 222 -3.98 5.58 -17.37
C ARG A 222 -2.78 5.13 -18.17
N SER A 223 -2.98 4.90 -19.46
CA SER A 223 -1.90 4.53 -20.37
C SER A 223 -2.08 5.16 -21.74
N ALA A 224 -0.99 5.27 -22.50
CA ALA A 224 -1.10 5.57 -23.93
C ALA A 224 -2.02 4.55 -24.64
N LYS A 225 -2.75 4.99 -25.68
CA LYS A 225 -3.64 4.12 -26.49
C LYS A 225 -2.95 2.87 -27.02
N MET A 226 -1.70 2.97 -27.44
CA MET A 226 -0.90 1.84 -27.94
C MET A 226 -0.63 0.77 -26.88
N THR A 227 -0.60 1.13 -25.59
CA THR A 227 -0.32 0.21 -24.48
C THR A 227 -1.57 -0.14 -23.67
N ALA A 228 -2.77 0.20 -24.16
CA ALA A 228 -4.03 -0.02 -23.45
C ALA A 228 -4.29 -1.50 -23.10
N SER A 229 -3.79 -2.45 -23.91
CA SER A 229 -3.86 -3.88 -23.58
C SER A 229 -3.06 -4.25 -22.33
N GLN A 230 -1.93 -3.56 -22.08
CA GLN A 230 -1.11 -3.74 -20.88
C GLN A 230 -1.79 -3.15 -19.64
N SER A 231 -2.70 -2.18 -19.78
CA SER A 231 -3.44 -1.62 -18.65
C SER A 231 -4.37 -2.63 -17.98
N TRP A 232 -4.86 -3.61 -18.74
CA TRP A 232 -5.64 -4.71 -18.19
C TRP A 232 -4.83 -5.62 -17.27
N SER A 233 -3.53 -5.83 -17.53
CA SER A 233 -2.73 -6.69 -16.64
C SER A 233 -2.58 -6.07 -15.26
N TRP A 234 -2.43 -4.75 -15.16
CA TRP A 234 -2.38 -4.05 -13.87
C TRP A 234 -3.70 -4.16 -13.09
N LEU A 235 -4.83 -4.00 -13.78
CA LEU A 235 -6.15 -4.20 -13.18
C LEU A 235 -6.37 -5.63 -12.70
N LEU A 236 -6.02 -6.61 -13.52
CA LEU A 236 -6.13 -8.03 -13.17
C LEU A 236 -5.23 -8.38 -11.98
N SER A 237 -4.01 -7.85 -11.92
CA SER A 237 -3.11 -8.03 -10.78
C SER A 237 -3.70 -7.45 -9.50
N ALA A 238 -4.21 -6.21 -9.54
CA ALA A 238 -4.85 -5.58 -8.40
C ALA A 238 -6.10 -6.35 -7.94
N MET A 239 -6.94 -6.79 -8.87
CA MET A 239 -8.13 -7.59 -8.58
C MET A 239 -7.76 -8.96 -7.97
N THR A 240 -6.74 -9.62 -8.53
CA THR A 240 -6.28 -10.92 -8.04
C THR A 240 -5.76 -10.81 -6.62
N PHE A 241 -4.96 -9.79 -6.33
CA PHE A 241 -4.49 -9.50 -4.98
C PHE A 241 -5.66 -9.32 -4.01
N LEU A 242 -6.63 -8.46 -4.34
CA LEU A 242 -7.79 -8.21 -3.47
C LEU A 242 -8.60 -9.49 -3.22
N LYS A 243 -8.82 -10.31 -4.25
CA LYS A 243 -9.53 -11.59 -4.12
C LYS A 243 -8.81 -12.56 -3.18
N ILE A 244 -7.48 -12.68 -3.31
CA ILE A 244 -6.67 -13.55 -2.46
C ILE A 244 -6.70 -13.03 -1.02
N GLU A 245 -6.42 -11.75 -0.78
CA GLU A 245 -6.41 -11.17 0.58
C GLU A 245 -7.78 -11.29 1.25
N CYS A 246 -8.87 -10.99 0.53
CA CYS A 246 -10.22 -11.14 1.09
C CYS A 246 -10.52 -12.60 1.44
N LYS A 247 -10.13 -13.54 0.58
CA LYS A 247 -10.37 -14.97 0.81
C LYS A 247 -9.55 -15.53 1.98
N GLU A 248 -8.28 -15.14 2.09
CA GLU A 248 -7.35 -15.71 3.06
C GLU A 248 -7.40 -15.02 4.43
N GLN A 249 -7.53 -13.69 4.46
CA GLN A 249 -7.44 -12.90 5.70
C GLN A 249 -8.80 -12.45 6.23
N PHE A 250 -9.81 -12.37 5.37
CA PHE A 250 -11.14 -11.86 5.73
C PHE A 250 -12.26 -12.81 5.26
N PRO A 251 -12.25 -14.09 5.69
CA PRO A 251 -13.23 -15.07 5.24
C PRO A 251 -14.66 -14.60 5.54
N GLY A 252 -15.52 -14.61 4.53
CA GLY A 252 -16.90 -14.12 4.60
C GLY A 252 -17.07 -12.64 4.27
N LEU A 253 -16.01 -11.91 3.94
CA LEU A 253 -16.11 -10.55 3.42
C LEU A 253 -16.71 -10.55 2.02
N ASN A 254 -17.89 -9.94 1.89
CA ASN A 254 -18.57 -9.79 0.61
C ASN A 254 -18.24 -8.43 -0.02
N PHE A 255 -17.88 -8.46 -1.30
CA PHE A 255 -17.62 -7.27 -2.10
C PHE A 255 -18.08 -7.49 -3.55
N SER A 256 -18.31 -6.40 -4.26
CA SER A 256 -18.53 -6.41 -5.71
C SER A 256 -17.41 -5.66 -6.41
N THR A 257 -17.01 -6.15 -7.59
CA THR A 257 -16.04 -5.47 -8.43
C THR A 257 -16.77 -4.88 -9.63
N ASN A 258 -16.63 -3.58 -9.83
CA ASN A 258 -17.22 -2.84 -10.94
C ASN A 258 -16.12 -2.30 -11.84
N LEU A 259 -16.28 -2.39 -13.16
CA LEU A 259 -15.42 -1.72 -14.12
C LEU A 259 -16.17 -0.52 -14.71
N ALA A 260 -15.54 0.66 -14.69
CA ALA A 260 -16.13 1.83 -15.32
C ALA A 260 -15.95 1.76 -16.84
N CYS A 261 -16.96 2.19 -17.60
CA CYS A 261 -16.87 2.25 -19.05
C CYS A 261 -15.80 3.29 -19.49
N PRO A 262 -14.76 2.89 -20.24
CA PRO A 262 -13.68 3.82 -20.65
C PRO A 262 -14.17 5.00 -21.51
N ILE A 263 -15.21 4.77 -22.32
CA ILE A 263 -15.80 5.80 -23.17
C ILE A 263 -16.56 6.83 -22.31
N CYS A 264 -17.35 6.38 -21.33
CA CYS A 264 -18.08 7.28 -20.42
C CYS A 264 -17.11 8.13 -19.59
N LEU A 265 -16.04 7.52 -19.07
CA LEU A 265 -14.97 8.22 -18.36
C LEU A 265 -14.31 9.31 -19.22
N SER A 266 -14.01 9.00 -20.50
CA SER A 266 -13.41 9.97 -21.42
C SER A 266 -14.31 11.20 -21.69
N LYS A 267 -15.64 11.00 -21.61
CA LYS A 267 -16.65 12.05 -21.81
C LYS A 267 -17.00 12.80 -20.53
N GLY A 268 -16.48 12.37 -19.37
CA GLY A 268 -16.77 12.96 -18.07
C GLY A 268 -18.20 12.72 -17.58
N VAL A 269 -18.85 11.65 -18.04
CA VAL A 269 -20.19 11.25 -17.58
C VAL A 269 -20.02 10.41 -16.32
N ASN A 270 -20.15 11.03 -15.14
CA ASN A 270 -19.87 10.39 -13.85
C ASN A 270 -21.10 10.17 -12.94
N GLU A 271 -22.30 10.58 -13.34
CA GLU A 271 -23.43 10.66 -12.39
C GLU A 271 -24.64 9.86 -12.89
N ASN A 272 -24.69 8.56 -12.62
CA ASN A 272 -25.82 7.62 -12.90
C ASN A 272 -25.74 6.79 -14.20
N GLY A 273 -24.58 6.72 -14.85
CA GLY A 273 -24.40 5.92 -16.06
C GLY A 273 -23.24 4.94 -15.97
N THR A 274 -23.57 3.67 -15.76
CA THR A 274 -22.84 2.48 -16.25
C THR A 274 -21.64 1.96 -15.45
N GLU A 275 -21.96 1.19 -14.41
CA GLU A 275 -21.07 0.22 -13.77
C GLU A 275 -21.13 -1.12 -14.52
N LEU A 276 -19.99 -1.68 -14.92
CA LEU A 276 -19.91 -3.08 -15.36
C LEU A 276 -19.71 -3.95 -14.12
N PHE A 277 -20.76 -4.61 -13.64
CA PHE A 277 -20.69 -5.50 -12.50
C PHE A 277 -19.96 -6.80 -12.86
N LEU A 278 -18.87 -7.11 -12.18
CA LEU A 278 -18.31 -8.48 -12.12
C LEU A 278 -18.81 -9.08 -10.80
N TRP A 279 -19.95 -9.77 -10.88
CA TRP A 279 -20.53 -10.49 -9.75
C TRP A 279 -19.95 -11.91 -9.72
N ASP A 280 -19.09 -12.19 -8.73
CA ASP A 280 -18.50 -13.51 -8.53
C ASP A 280 -19.14 -14.18 -7.29
N GLY A 281 -20.39 -14.63 -7.45
CA GLY A 281 -21.01 -15.67 -6.62
C GLY A 281 -21.17 -16.93 -7.47
N GLU A 282 -21.12 -18.12 -6.85
CA GLU A 282 -21.05 -19.45 -7.51
C GLU A 282 -22.17 -19.80 -8.51
N ASP A 283 -23.12 -18.91 -8.75
CA ASP A 283 -24.11 -19.00 -9.82
C ASP A 283 -23.91 -17.87 -10.85
N ALA A 284 -22.95 -18.06 -11.77
CA ALA A 284 -22.74 -17.19 -12.91
C ALA A 284 -23.90 -17.31 -13.93
N ALA A 285 -25.05 -16.75 -13.59
CA ALA A 285 -26.14 -16.56 -14.53
C ALA A 285 -25.84 -15.36 -15.45
N LYS A 286 -25.30 -15.66 -16.64
CA LYS A 286 -25.37 -14.89 -17.90
C LYS A 286 -25.94 -13.46 -17.76
N GLY A 287 -25.12 -12.51 -17.33
CA GLY A 287 -25.43 -11.08 -17.40
C GLY A 287 -24.95 -10.49 -18.72
N ASN A 288 -25.85 -10.03 -19.57
CA ASN A 288 -25.52 -9.12 -20.67
C ASN A 288 -25.31 -7.73 -20.08
N TYR A 289 -24.12 -7.14 -20.26
CA TYR A 289 -23.82 -5.82 -19.71
C TYR A 289 -24.14 -4.72 -20.71
N ILE A 290 -25.08 -3.83 -20.35
CA ILE A 290 -25.55 -2.73 -21.18
C ILE A 290 -24.97 -1.43 -20.65
N CYS A 291 -24.13 -0.78 -21.45
CA CYS A 291 -23.81 0.62 -21.25
C CYS A 291 -25.01 1.46 -21.74
N ASP A 292 -25.92 1.85 -20.84
CA ASP A 292 -27.13 2.56 -21.22
C ASP A 292 -26.83 3.88 -21.98
N ARG A 293 -27.39 3.94 -23.18
CA ARG A 293 -27.57 5.09 -24.10
C ARG A 293 -26.42 5.66 -24.94
N PHE A 294 -25.12 5.45 -24.68
CA PHE A 294 -24.07 6.13 -25.51
C PHE A 294 -22.93 5.27 -26.09
N CYS A 295 -22.82 3.98 -25.74
CA CYS A 295 -21.73 3.11 -26.23
C CYS A 295 -22.16 2.01 -27.21
N ILE A 296 -23.42 2.01 -27.64
CA ILE A 296 -24.00 0.98 -28.54
C ILE A 296 -23.31 0.93 -29.93
N ASN A 297 -22.47 1.90 -30.29
CA ASN A 297 -21.83 1.95 -31.61
C ASN A 297 -20.34 1.55 -31.65
N ALA A 298 -19.76 1.04 -30.57
CA ALA A 298 -18.39 0.50 -30.61
C ALA A 298 -18.42 -1.02 -30.79
N SER A 299 -18.61 -1.47 -32.03
CA SER A 299 -18.38 -2.85 -32.44
C SER A 299 -16.91 -3.21 -32.20
N PHE A 300 -16.64 -4.20 -31.35
CA PHE A 300 -15.33 -4.84 -31.27
C PHE A 300 -15.10 -5.62 -32.57
N PRO A 301 -14.00 -5.39 -33.32
CA PRO A 301 -13.66 -6.25 -34.43
C PRO A 301 -13.27 -7.64 -33.90
N SER A 302 -13.85 -8.65 -34.54
CA SER A 302 -13.60 -10.08 -34.35
C SER A 302 -12.12 -10.46 -34.52
#